data_AF-A0A7S1DVM8-F1
#
_entry.id   AF-A0A7S1DVM8-F1
#
_cell.length_a   1.000
_cell.length_b   1.000
_cell.length_c   1.000
_cell.angle_alpha   90.00
_cell.angle_beta   90.00
_cell.angle_gamma   90.00
#
_symmetry.space_group_name_H-M   'P 1'
#
loop_
_entity.id
_entity.type
_entity.pdbx_description
1 polymer ?
#
loop_
_entity_poly.entity_id
_entity_poly.type
_entity_poly.pdbx_seq_one_letter_code
_entity_poly.pdbx_strand_id
1 'polypeptide(L)'
;GDAVKRELEGKSSYMKQVLAERETYATMIEDLKPQLSNFAPTDMHQVLAFTIEVERRLGLLCDERMVLKGFEGWPEKKVECLREVVARHNELNRIASGWDPYGDAWRPKANVIAELENVMGKFEASSSTVEWYMREKDTLNRQYIAQKIPFDWNLVKLARESSVTLARYSMSLVLDAYGRLDPTDVGKQAGAVRQQLRCAMQTAFKFAFRCHQFAGGFDSEAKSLFASLKARLEELEEANPQSEGDR
;
A
#
# COMPACT_ATOMS: atom_id res chain seq x y z
N GLY A 1 41.64 -27.30 11.37
CA GLY A 1 40.23 -26.87 11.22
C GLY A 1 40.03 -25.50 11.84
N ASP A 2 39.96 -25.42 13.17
CA ASP A 2 39.58 -24.18 13.88
C ASP A 2 40.69 -23.14 14.06
N ALA A 3 41.96 -23.55 14.02
CA ALA A 3 43.08 -22.61 14.14
C ALA A 3 43.26 -21.75 12.87
N VAL A 4 43.03 -22.32 11.70
CA VAL A 4 43.12 -21.62 10.40
C VAL A 4 41.93 -20.68 10.18
N LYS A 5 40.75 -21.05 10.69
CA LYS A 5 39.56 -20.17 10.71
C LYS A 5 39.81 -18.95 11.59
N ARG A 6 40.38 -19.15 12.79
CA ARG A 6 40.79 -18.05 13.69
C ARG A 6 41.91 -17.18 13.11
N GLU A 7 42.87 -17.75 12.36
CA GLU A 7 43.93 -16.96 11.72
C GLU A 7 43.44 -16.11 10.53
N LEU A 8 42.44 -16.58 9.77
CA LEU A 8 41.83 -15.81 8.68
C LEU A 8 40.87 -14.73 9.20
N GLU A 9 40.15 -15.02 10.29
CA GLU A 9 39.30 -14.06 10.99
C GLU A 9 40.12 -12.92 11.61
N GLY A 10 41.35 -13.16 12.08
CA GLY A 10 42.21 -12.12 12.69
C GLY A 10 43.02 -11.24 11.71
N LYS A 11 43.06 -11.53 10.40
CA LYS A 11 43.99 -10.88 9.45
C LYS A 11 43.33 -10.03 8.37
N SER A 12 42.02 -10.11 8.17
CA SER A 12 41.36 -9.28 7.17
C SER A 12 41.19 -7.84 7.68
N SER A 13 41.46 -6.85 6.82
CA SER A 13 41.23 -5.43 7.13
C SER A 13 39.80 -5.18 7.63
N TYR A 14 38.84 -5.96 7.12
CA TYR A 14 37.44 -5.91 7.50
C TYR A 14 37.22 -6.32 8.96
N MET A 15 37.77 -7.44 9.44
CA MET A 15 37.54 -7.85 10.82
C MET A 15 38.22 -6.89 11.82
N LYS A 16 39.36 -6.32 11.45
CA LYS A 16 40.01 -5.26 12.24
C LYS A 16 39.12 -4.03 12.35
N GLN A 17 38.46 -3.63 11.27
CA GLN A 17 37.50 -2.52 11.29
C GLN A 17 36.31 -2.83 12.20
N VAL A 18 35.72 -4.02 12.09
CA VAL A 18 34.61 -4.45 12.97
C VAL A 18 35.02 -4.40 14.45
N LEU A 19 36.20 -4.91 14.80
CA LEU A 19 36.70 -4.87 16.18
C LEU A 19 36.97 -3.43 16.66
N ALA A 20 37.56 -2.60 15.81
CA ALA A 20 37.81 -1.19 16.14
C ALA A 20 36.50 -0.40 16.34
N GLU A 21 35.49 -0.66 15.51
CA GLU A 21 34.17 -0.04 15.66
C GLU A 21 33.43 -0.54 16.91
N ARG A 22 33.60 -1.80 17.31
CA ARG A 22 33.07 -2.29 18.60
C ARG A 22 33.62 -1.47 19.77
N GLU A 23 34.91 -1.19 19.78
CA GLU A 23 35.53 -0.36 20.83
C GLU A 23 35.06 1.10 20.73
N THR A 24 35.05 1.66 19.52
CA THR A 24 34.70 3.07 19.26
C THR A 24 33.25 3.37 19.65
N TYR A 25 32.32 2.46 19.33
CA TYR A 25 30.89 2.66 19.53
C TYR A 25 30.33 1.92 20.76
N ALA A 26 31.18 1.28 21.58
CA ALA A 26 30.75 0.53 22.76
C ALA A 26 29.82 1.32 23.67
N THR A 27 30.21 2.56 24.02
CA THR A 27 29.41 3.43 24.89
C THR A 27 28.03 3.74 24.30
N MET A 28 27.96 3.96 22.98
CA MET A 28 26.70 4.24 22.30
C MET A 28 25.79 3.01 22.25
N ILE A 29 26.36 1.83 21.98
CA ILE A 29 25.61 0.56 21.88
C ILE A 29 25.11 0.11 23.27
N GLU A 30 25.96 0.18 24.29
CA GLU A 30 25.58 -0.16 25.68
C GLU A 30 24.56 0.84 26.26
N ASP A 31 24.58 2.11 25.83
CA ASP A 31 23.53 3.08 26.16
C ASP A 31 22.20 2.78 25.42
N LEU A 32 22.26 2.37 24.16
CA LEU A 32 21.07 2.09 23.35
C LEU A 32 20.35 0.79 23.74
N LYS A 33 21.10 -0.22 24.19
CA LYS A 33 20.58 -1.53 24.59
C LYS A 33 19.47 -1.51 25.66
N PRO A 34 19.62 -0.82 26.82
CA PRO A 34 18.54 -0.71 27.79
C PRO A 34 17.38 0.15 27.29
N GLN A 35 17.64 1.16 26.44
CA GLN A 35 16.58 1.96 25.82
C GLN A 35 15.70 1.07 24.93
N LEU A 36 16.30 0.26 24.04
CA LEU A 36 15.58 -0.71 23.20
C LEU A 36 14.82 -1.74 24.02
N SER A 37 15.46 -2.33 25.03
CA SER A 37 14.88 -3.41 25.84
C SER A 37 13.67 -2.93 26.65
N ASN A 38 13.73 -1.70 27.17
CA ASN A 38 12.68 -1.12 27.99
C ASN A 38 11.67 -0.28 27.21
N PHE A 39 11.89 -0.07 25.90
CA PHE A 39 11.00 0.73 25.07
C PHE A 39 9.59 0.12 25.03
N ALA A 40 8.61 0.84 25.57
CA ALA A 40 7.20 0.43 25.61
C ALA A 40 6.32 1.61 25.15
N PRO A 41 6.32 1.92 23.85
CA PRO A 41 5.59 3.05 23.30
C PRO A 41 4.07 2.86 23.39
N THR A 42 3.34 3.96 23.53
CA THR A 42 1.87 3.95 23.59
C THR A 42 1.21 4.12 22.22
N ASP A 43 1.93 4.68 21.25
CA ASP A 43 1.42 5.04 19.94
C ASP A 43 2.48 4.88 18.84
N MET A 44 2.03 4.94 17.58
CA MET A 44 2.90 4.83 16.41
C MET A 44 3.87 6.01 16.25
N HIS A 45 3.54 7.21 16.74
CA HIS A 45 4.43 8.36 16.63
C HIS A 45 5.72 8.13 17.43
N GLN A 46 5.60 7.59 18.65
CA GLN A 46 6.76 7.20 19.46
C GLN A 46 7.58 6.10 18.78
N VAL A 47 6.93 5.09 18.18
CA VAL A 47 7.61 4.01 17.44
C VAL A 47 8.42 4.58 16.27
N LEU A 48 7.83 5.46 15.47
CA LEU A 48 8.50 6.09 14.33
C LEU A 48 9.70 6.93 14.80
N ALA A 49 9.50 7.81 15.77
CA ALA A 49 10.54 8.71 16.28
C ALA A 49 11.73 7.93 16.88
N PHE A 50 11.43 6.90 17.69
CA PHE A 50 12.47 6.08 18.30
C PHE A 50 13.22 5.24 17.28
N THR A 51 12.52 4.63 16.30
CA THR A 51 13.17 3.86 15.24
C THR A 51 14.11 4.74 14.42
N ILE A 52 13.73 5.98 14.11
CA ILE A 52 14.61 6.94 13.42
C ILE A 52 15.92 7.16 14.19
N GLU A 53 15.83 7.36 15.51
CA GLU A 53 17.04 7.55 16.34
C GLU A 53 17.89 6.27 16.42
N VAL A 54 17.26 5.10 16.54
CA VAL A 54 17.95 3.80 16.49
C VAL A 54 18.70 3.64 15.17
N GLU A 55 18.04 3.85 14.02
CA GLU A 55 18.68 3.74 12.70
C GLU A 55 19.79 4.77 12.53
N ARG A 56 19.62 6.00 13.04
CA ARG A 56 20.66 7.05 12.97
C ARG A 56 21.92 6.63 13.74
N ARG A 57 21.77 5.99 14.90
CA ARG A 57 22.90 5.51 15.71
C ARG A 57 23.54 4.26 15.12
N LEU A 58 22.73 3.27 14.70
CA LEU A 58 23.22 2.02 14.12
C LEU A 58 23.81 2.20 12.71
N GLY A 59 23.34 3.20 11.96
CA GLY A 59 23.88 3.56 10.64
C GLY A 59 25.31 4.11 10.66
N LEU A 60 25.91 4.33 11.85
CA LEU A 60 27.33 4.65 12.01
C LEU A 60 28.25 3.43 11.88
N LEU A 61 27.69 2.22 11.98
CA LEU A 61 28.42 0.96 11.95
C LEU A 61 28.63 0.50 10.50
N CYS A 62 29.85 0.05 10.17
CA CYS A 62 30.16 -0.46 8.83
C CYS A 62 29.43 -1.76 8.50
N ASP A 63 29.30 -2.64 9.50
CA ASP A 63 28.54 -3.88 9.44
C ASP A 63 27.82 -4.05 10.76
N GLU A 64 26.58 -3.55 10.81
CA GLU A 64 25.73 -3.56 12.00
C GLU A 64 25.68 -4.95 12.64
N ARG A 65 25.41 -6.01 11.85
CA ARG A 65 25.24 -7.36 12.37
C ARG A 65 26.53 -7.88 13.00
N MET A 66 27.67 -7.69 12.33
CA MET A 66 28.94 -8.19 12.86
C MET A 66 29.44 -7.38 14.04
N VAL A 67 29.25 -6.06 14.07
CA VAL A 67 29.60 -5.23 15.22
C VAL A 67 28.73 -5.64 16.42
N LEU A 68 27.40 -5.67 16.27
CA LEU A 68 26.45 -5.95 17.36
C LEU A 68 26.56 -7.37 17.93
N LYS A 69 27.04 -8.36 17.16
CA LYS A 69 27.33 -9.71 17.66
C LYS A 69 28.35 -9.74 18.82
N GLY A 70 29.15 -8.68 18.97
CA GLY A 70 30.09 -8.53 20.10
C GLY A 70 29.44 -8.11 21.41
N PHE A 71 28.17 -7.68 21.39
CA PHE A 71 27.45 -7.14 22.55
C PHE A 71 26.42 -8.17 23.03
N GLU A 72 26.74 -8.85 24.14
CA GLU A 72 25.87 -9.87 24.72
C GLU A 72 24.50 -9.28 25.10
N GLY A 73 23.41 -9.99 24.82
CA GLY A 73 22.07 -9.54 25.17
C GLY A 73 21.55 -8.34 24.36
N TRP A 74 22.15 -8.06 23.20
CA TRP A 74 21.58 -7.11 22.25
C TRP A 74 20.14 -7.53 21.85
N PRO A 75 19.13 -6.64 21.93
CA PRO A 75 17.73 -6.98 21.68
C PRO A 75 17.41 -7.02 20.18
N GLU A 76 18.07 -7.92 19.44
CA GLU A 76 17.95 -8.04 17.97
C GLU A 76 16.49 -8.17 17.51
N LYS A 77 15.72 -9.07 18.12
CA LYS A 77 14.30 -9.27 17.81
C LYS A 77 13.46 -7.99 17.97
N LYS A 78 13.81 -7.14 18.93
CA LYS A 78 13.10 -5.88 19.18
C LYS A 78 13.40 -4.88 18.06
N VAL A 79 14.67 -4.76 17.67
CA VAL A 79 15.11 -3.90 16.55
C VAL A 79 14.46 -4.35 15.24
N GLU A 80 14.48 -5.65 14.96
CA GLU A 80 13.83 -6.20 13.78
C GLU A 80 12.32 -5.90 13.78
N CYS A 81 11.64 -6.11 14.92
CA CYS A 81 10.21 -5.81 15.04
C CYS A 81 9.90 -4.32 14.84
N LEU A 82 10.72 -3.40 15.37
CA LEU A 82 10.57 -1.96 15.15
C LEU A 82 10.68 -1.61 13.66
N ARG A 83 11.70 -2.10 12.97
CA ARG A 83 11.90 -1.91 11.53
C ARG A 83 10.72 -2.42 10.73
N GLU A 84 10.26 -3.62 11.06
CA GLU A 84 9.12 -4.26 10.41
C GLU A 84 7.84 -3.43 10.58
N VAL A 85 7.56 -2.98 11.81
CA VAL A 85 6.39 -2.15 12.13
C VAL A 85 6.43 -0.83 11.37
N VAL A 86 7.58 -0.14 11.35
CA VAL A 86 7.74 1.12 10.61
C VAL A 86 7.57 0.91 9.10
N ALA A 87 8.18 -0.15 8.54
CA ALA A 87 8.06 -0.46 7.13
C ALA A 87 6.59 -0.70 6.71
N ARG A 88 5.85 -1.49 7.51
CA ARG A 88 4.44 -1.81 7.24
C ARG A 88 3.52 -0.62 7.42
N HIS A 89 3.76 0.18 8.46
CA HIS A 89 3.07 1.45 8.66
C HIS A 89 3.20 2.34 7.42
N ASN A 90 4.42 2.48 6.89
CA ASN A 90 4.68 3.30 5.72
C ASN A 90 4.08 2.70 4.44
N GLU A 91 4.12 1.37 4.28
CA GLU A 91 3.51 0.69 3.15
C GLU A 91 1.98 0.91 3.09
N LEU A 92 1.29 0.72 4.21
CA LEU A 92 -0.17 0.93 4.28
C LEU A 92 -0.55 2.40 4.00
N ASN A 93 0.20 3.35 4.56
CA ASN A 93 -0.01 4.78 4.28
C ASN A 93 0.23 5.10 2.79
N ARG A 94 1.25 4.50 2.17
CA ARG A 94 1.53 4.66 0.74
C ARG A 94 0.39 4.10 -0.12
N ILE A 95 -0.15 2.93 0.24
CA ILE A 95 -1.29 2.35 -0.48
C ILE A 95 -2.52 3.24 -0.35
N ALA A 96 -2.89 3.64 0.87
CA ALA A 96 -4.04 4.52 1.12
C ALA A 96 -3.92 5.84 0.33
N SER A 97 -2.75 6.50 0.43
CA SER A 97 -2.49 7.75 -0.29
C SER A 97 -2.41 7.56 -1.81
N GLY A 98 -1.99 6.38 -2.30
CA GLY A 98 -1.92 6.07 -3.72
C GLY A 98 -3.29 5.84 -4.36
N TRP A 99 -4.26 5.40 -3.57
CA TRP A 99 -5.66 5.20 -3.97
C TRP A 99 -6.53 6.44 -3.75
N ASP A 100 -6.07 7.38 -2.91
CA ASP A 100 -6.67 8.69 -2.73
C ASP A 100 -5.64 9.85 -2.74
N PRO A 101 -4.90 10.07 -3.84
CA PRO A 101 -3.83 11.07 -3.86
C PRO A 101 -4.33 12.52 -3.97
N TYR A 102 -5.61 12.74 -4.31
CA TYR A 102 -6.15 14.06 -4.61
C TYR A 102 -7.55 14.30 -4.00
N GLY A 103 -8.13 13.34 -3.28
CA GLY A 103 -9.53 13.42 -2.85
C GLY A 103 -10.45 13.67 -4.04
N ASP A 104 -11.42 14.55 -3.81
CA ASP A 104 -12.40 14.97 -4.82
C ASP A 104 -11.82 15.93 -5.88
N ALA A 105 -10.54 16.33 -5.75
CA ALA A 105 -9.87 17.21 -6.70
C ALA A 105 -9.26 16.48 -7.90
N TRP A 106 -9.44 15.16 -8.02
CA TRP A 106 -8.86 14.42 -9.14
C TRP A 106 -9.44 14.89 -10.48
N ARG A 107 -8.59 14.98 -11.50
CA ARG A 107 -8.92 15.36 -12.88
C ARG A 107 -8.30 14.36 -13.86
N PRO A 108 -9.03 13.93 -14.91
CA PRO A 108 -8.47 13.10 -15.98
C PRO A 108 -7.31 13.80 -16.68
N LYS A 109 -6.20 13.11 -16.87
CA LYS A 109 -4.99 13.58 -17.59
C LYS A 109 -4.83 12.91 -18.96
N ALA A 110 -5.53 11.82 -19.19
CA ALA A 110 -5.56 11.08 -20.45
C ALA A 110 -7.00 10.79 -20.90
N ASN A 111 -7.14 10.03 -21.99
CA ASN A 111 -8.45 9.55 -22.42
C ASN A 111 -9.04 8.54 -21.41
N VAL A 112 -10.35 8.32 -21.50
CA VAL A 112 -11.12 7.48 -20.56
C VAL A 112 -10.53 6.08 -20.40
N ILE A 113 -10.09 5.44 -21.50
CA ILE A 113 -9.58 4.08 -21.47
C ILE A 113 -8.26 4.02 -20.70
N ALA A 114 -7.31 4.90 -21.04
CA ALA A 114 -6.01 4.96 -20.37
C ALA A 114 -6.15 5.31 -18.87
N GLU A 115 -7.09 6.20 -18.53
CA GLU A 115 -7.38 6.53 -17.13
C GLU A 115 -7.97 5.33 -16.36
N LEU A 116 -8.90 4.58 -16.97
CA LEU A 116 -9.45 3.36 -16.37
C LEU A 116 -8.36 2.29 -16.15
N GLU A 117 -7.50 2.05 -17.14
CA GLU A 117 -6.38 1.11 -17.02
C GLU A 117 -5.44 1.50 -15.89
N ASN A 118 -5.11 2.80 -15.77
CA ASN A 118 -4.27 3.31 -14.68
C ASN A 118 -4.92 3.12 -13.30
N VAL A 119 -6.21 3.41 -13.15
CA VAL A 119 -6.97 3.18 -11.91
C VAL A 119 -6.95 1.71 -11.52
N MET A 120 -7.26 0.83 -12.46
CA MET A 120 -7.32 -0.61 -12.25
C MET A 120 -5.93 -1.17 -11.90
N GLY A 121 -4.89 -0.72 -12.60
CA GLY A 121 -3.51 -1.11 -12.33
C GLY A 121 -3.06 -0.73 -10.91
N LYS A 122 -3.43 0.46 -10.42
CA LYS A 122 -3.17 0.86 -9.02
C LYS A 122 -3.86 -0.06 -8.01
N PHE A 123 -5.10 -0.46 -8.28
CA PHE A 123 -5.81 -1.39 -7.42
C PHE A 123 -5.12 -2.75 -7.41
N GLU A 124 -4.84 -3.32 -8.57
CA GLU A 124 -4.24 -4.65 -8.73
C GLU A 124 -2.83 -4.75 -8.16
N ALA A 125 -2.05 -3.66 -8.23
CA ALA A 125 -0.70 -3.60 -7.67
C ALA A 125 -0.65 -3.65 -6.14
N SER A 126 -1.76 -3.40 -5.43
CA SER A 126 -1.74 -3.25 -3.96
C SER A 126 -2.87 -3.99 -3.22
N SER A 127 -3.91 -4.47 -3.91
CA SER A 127 -5.03 -5.16 -3.28
C SER A 127 -4.62 -6.45 -2.57
N SER A 128 -3.73 -7.24 -3.19
CA SER A 128 -3.22 -8.49 -2.61
C SER A 128 -2.42 -8.26 -1.33
N THR A 129 -1.67 -7.15 -1.27
CA THR A 129 -0.94 -6.72 -0.06
C THR A 129 -1.90 -6.39 1.07
N VAL A 130 -2.96 -5.59 0.82
CA VAL A 130 -3.97 -5.27 1.83
C VAL A 130 -4.71 -6.52 2.30
N GLU A 131 -5.08 -7.42 1.40
CA GLU A 131 -5.69 -8.71 1.75
C GLU A 131 -4.76 -9.57 2.61
N TRP A 132 -3.47 -9.57 2.32
CA TRP A 132 -2.48 -10.26 3.14
C TRP A 132 -2.47 -9.68 4.57
N TYR A 133 -2.46 -8.36 4.74
CA TYR A 133 -2.58 -7.73 6.06
C TYR A 133 -3.86 -8.11 6.80
N MET A 134 -4.99 -8.23 6.08
CA MET A 134 -6.25 -8.66 6.68
C MET A 134 -6.18 -10.10 7.21
N ARG A 135 -5.55 -11.01 6.45
CA ARG A 135 -5.37 -12.41 6.86
C ARG A 135 -4.36 -12.56 8.01
N GLU A 136 -3.26 -11.81 7.95
CA GLU A 136 -2.14 -11.97 8.87
C GLU A 136 -2.28 -11.12 10.15
N LYS A 137 -3.35 -10.35 10.26
CA LYS A 137 -3.62 -9.42 11.38
C LYS A 137 -3.36 -10.04 12.74
N ASP A 138 -3.96 -11.19 13.03
CA ASP A 138 -3.86 -11.81 14.36
C ASP A 138 -2.46 -12.34 14.65
N THR A 139 -1.77 -12.87 13.64
CA THR A 139 -0.39 -13.35 13.76
C THR A 139 0.56 -12.19 14.07
N LEU A 140 0.51 -11.14 13.26
CA LEU A 140 1.35 -9.95 13.42
C LEU A 140 1.05 -9.24 14.75
N ASN A 141 -0.23 -9.10 15.10
CA ASN A 141 -0.62 -8.46 16.35
C ASN A 141 -0.07 -9.19 17.57
N ARG A 142 -0.09 -10.53 17.59
CA ARG A 142 0.55 -11.32 18.66
C ARG A 142 2.06 -11.08 18.73
N GLN A 143 2.74 -11.03 17.57
CA GLN A 143 4.18 -10.78 17.52
C GLN A 143 4.55 -9.40 18.06
N TYR A 144 3.81 -8.36 17.67
CA TYR A 144 4.08 -7.00 18.13
C TYR A 144 3.76 -6.81 19.61
N ILE A 145 2.66 -7.39 20.10
CA ILE A 145 2.32 -7.39 21.54
C ILE A 145 3.39 -8.10 22.36
N ALA A 146 3.93 -9.23 21.88
CA ALA A 146 5.02 -9.93 22.55
C ALA A 146 6.28 -9.05 22.68
N GLN A 147 6.48 -8.13 21.73
CA GLN A 147 7.53 -7.12 21.77
C GLN A 147 7.08 -5.80 22.41
N LYS A 148 5.86 -5.67 22.96
CA LYS A 148 5.31 -4.41 23.51
C LYS A 148 5.35 -3.24 22.50
N ILE A 149 5.12 -3.51 21.22
CA ILE A 149 5.07 -2.50 20.17
C ILE A 149 3.62 -2.39 19.68
N PRO A 150 3.00 -1.19 19.69
CA PRO A 150 1.68 -0.99 19.14
C PRO A 150 1.76 -0.97 17.60
N PHE A 151 0.65 -1.32 16.96
CA PHE A 151 0.47 -1.14 15.52
C PHE A 151 -0.93 -0.61 15.25
N ASP A 152 -1.02 0.45 14.44
CA ASP A 152 -2.32 1.02 14.08
C ASP A 152 -2.99 0.20 12.96
N TRP A 153 -3.79 -0.77 13.37
CA TRP A 153 -4.59 -1.60 12.46
C TRP A 153 -5.69 -0.84 11.73
N ASN A 154 -6.01 0.41 12.13
CA ASN A 154 -6.94 1.24 11.36
C ASN A 154 -6.36 1.60 10.00
N LEU A 155 -5.03 1.56 9.82
CA LEU A 155 -4.41 1.79 8.51
C LEU A 155 -4.79 0.73 7.47
N VAL A 156 -4.97 -0.52 7.89
CA VAL A 156 -5.46 -1.59 6.99
C VAL A 156 -6.90 -1.30 6.58
N LYS A 157 -7.73 -0.85 7.52
CA LYS A 157 -9.11 -0.43 7.25
C LYS A 157 -9.15 0.77 6.31
N LEU A 158 -8.35 1.80 6.58
CA LEU A 158 -8.25 3.00 5.76
C LEU A 158 -7.81 2.64 4.33
N ALA A 159 -6.71 1.89 4.17
CA ALA A 159 -6.25 1.45 2.86
C ALA A 159 -7.33 0.65 2.12
N ARG A 160 -8.03 -0.24 2.83
CA ARG A 160 -9.15 -1.01 2.27
C ARG A 160 -10.28 -0.11 1.78
N GLU A 161 -10.70 0.86 2.59
CA GLU A 161 -11.78 1.80 2.28
C GLU A 161 -11.40 2.80 1.17
N SER A 162 -10.12 3.19 1.06
CA SER A 162 -9.62 4.07 -0.02
C SER A 162 -9.82 3.48 -1.42
N SER A 163 -10.01 2.16 -1.55
CA SER A 163 -10.38 1.55 -2.85
C SER A 163 -11.72 2.06 -3.39
N VAL A 164 -12.63 2.53 -2.52
CA VAL A 164 -13.90 3.15 -2.91
C VAL A 164 -13.66 4.44 -3.67
N THR A 165 -12.61 5.20 -3.35
CA THR A 165 -12.22 6.40 -4.11
C THR A 165 -11.83 6.08 -5.54
N LEU A 166 -11.10 4.97 -5.77
CA LEU A 166 -10.82 4.49 -7.12
C LEU A 166 -12.10 4.16 -7.90
N ALA A 167 -13.07 3.52 -7.23
CA ALA A 167 -14.38 3.24 -7.83
C ALA A 167 -15.12 4.54 -8.19
N ARG A 168 -15.23 5.48 -7.25
CA ARG A 168 -15.88 6.79 -7.46
C ARG A 168 -15.31 7.50 -8.68
N TYR A 169 -13.98 7.55 -8.80
CA TYR A 169 -13.37 8.15 -9.97
C TYR A 169 -13.68 7.41 -11.25
N SER A 170 -13.53 6.08 -11.28
CA SER A 170 -13.77 5.30 -12.50
C SER A 170 -15.19 5.48 -13.03
N MET A 171 -16.18 5.55 -12.13
CA MET A 171 -17.58 5.79 -12.47
C MET A 171 -17.81 7.23 -12.93
N SER A 172 -17.26 8.21 -12.22
CA SER A 172 -17.39 9.63 -12.58
C SER A 172 -16.76 9.92 -13.94
N LEU A 173 -15.58 9.36 -14.21
CA LEU A 173 -14.86 9.49 -15.46
C LEU A 173 -15.71 9.06 -16.67
N VAL A 174 -16.36 7.88 -16.59
CA VAL A 174 -17.17 7.37 -17.69
C VAL A 174 -18.52 8.08 -17.81
N LEU A 175 -19.11 8.49 -16.67
CA LEU A 175 -20.36 9.27 -16.66
C LEU A 175 -20.16 10.67 -17.24
N ASP A 176 -19.06 11.33 -16.92
CA ASP A 176 -18.68 12.62 -17.49
C ASP A 176 -18.45 12.52 -19.00
N ALA A 177 -17.79 11.45 -19.45
CA ALA A 177 -17.59 11.20 -20.88
C ALA A 177 -18.93 10.93 -21.60
N TYR A 178 -19.85 10.22 -20.95
CA TYR A 178 -21.20 9.99 -21.46
C TYR A 178 -22.00 11.30 -21.61
N GLY A 179 -21.93 12.18 -20.61
CA GLY A 179 -22.62 13.48 -20.65
C GLY A 179 -22.10 14.44 -21.72
N ARG A 180 -20.93 14.18 -22.32
CA ARG A 180 -20.35 14.97 -23.42
C ARG A 180 -20.72 14.45 -24.81
N LEU A 181 -21.42 13.32 -24.91
CA LEU A 181 -21.87 12.81 -26.20
C LEU A 181 -22.98 13.69 -26.79
N ASP A 182 -22.88 14.00 -28.08
CA ASP A 182 -23.99 14.60 -28.81
C ASP A 182 -25.03 13.51 -29.16
N PRO A 183 -26.27 13.58 -28.64
CA PRO A 183 -27.30 12.59 -28.95
C PRO A 183 -27.75 12.65 -30.42
N THR A 184 -27.50 13.75 -31.13
CA THR A 184 -27.93 13.96 -32.51
C THR A 184 -26.92 13.49 -33.56
N ASP A 185 -25.67 13.23 -33.16
CA ASP A 185 -24.60 12.80 -34.06
C ASP A 185 -24.70 11.30 -34.43
N VAL A 186 -25.39 10.97 -35.51
CA VAL A 186 -25.56 9.58 -35.97
C VAL A 186 -24.46 9.10 -36.93
N GLY A 187 -23.32 9.79 -37.01
CA GLY A 187 -22.22 9.40 -37.88
C GLY A 187 -21.58 8.06 -37.50
N LYS A 188 -20.98 7.34 -38.47
CA LYS A 188 -20.26 6.07 -38.22
C LYS A 188 -19.18 6.21 -37.13
N GLN A 189 -18.48 7.35 -37.13
CA GLN A 189 -17.46 7.66 -36.13
C GLN A 189 -18.07 7.87 -34.74
N ALA A 190 -19.23 8.53 -34.66
CA ALA A 190 -19.98 8.67 -33.41
C ALA A 190 -20.47 7.31 -32.88
N GLY A 191 -20.93 6.42 -33.77
CA GLY A 191 -21.27 5.04 -33.41
C GLY A 191 -20.09 4.27 -32.79
N ALA A 192 -18.90 4.37 -33.38
CA ALA A 192 -17.68 3.75 -32.84
C ALA A 192 -17.29 4.33 -31.46
N VAL A 193 -17.39 5.66 -31.28
CA VAL A 193 -17.13 6.33 -30.00
C VAL A 193 -18.12 5.89 -28.92
N ARG A 194 -19.42 5.82 -29.24
CA ARG A 194 -20.46 5.32 -28.32
C ARG A 194 -20.18 3.88 -27.90
N GLN A 195 -19.81 3.02 -28.84
CA GLN A 195 -19.48 1.62 -28.55
C GLN A 195 -18.25 1.50 -27.64
N GLN A 196 -17.18 2.27 -27.90
CA GLN A 196 -15.99 2.30 -27.03
C GLN A 196 -16.34 2.79 -25.62
N LEU A 197 -17.13 3.86 -25.51
CA LEU A 197 -17.56 4.37 -24.22
C LEU A 197 -18.42 3.36 -23.46
N ARG A 198 -19.32 2.66 -24.16
CA ARG A 198 -20.13 1.59 -23.55
C ARG A 198 -19.24 0.49 -22.97
N CYS A 199 -18.23 0.03 -23.71
CA CYS A 199 -17.25 -0.92 -23.19
C CYS A 199 -16.52 -0.38 -21.96
N ALA A 200 -16.11 0.89 -21.99
CA ALA A 200 -15.47 1.55 -20.84
C ALA A 200 -16.41 1.64 -19.62
N MET A 201 -17.69 1.96 -19.81
CA MET A 201 -18.71 1.99 -18.76
C MET A 201 -18.93 0.61 -18.14
N GLN A 202 -19.01 -0.45 -18.96
CA GLN A 202 -19.12 -1.83 -18.47
C GLN A 202 -17.87 -2.25 -17.66
N THR A 203 -16.68 -1.83 -18.11
CA THR A 203 -15.43 -2.06 -17.38
C THR A 203 -15.43 -1.33 -16.04
N ALA A 204 -15.79 -0.04 -16.03
CA ALA A 204 -15.91 0.76 -14.81
C ALA A 204 -16.95 0.17 -13.83
N PHE A 205 -18.08 -0.32 -14.34
CA PHE A 205 -19.11 -0.97 -13.52
C PHE A 205 -18.59 -2.24 -12.82
N LYS A 206 -17.95 -3.14 -13.58
CA LYS A 206 -17.33 -4.35 -13.02
C LYS A 206 -16.22 -4.03 -12.02
N PHE A 207 -15.39 -3.05 -12.34
CA PHE A 207 -14.31 -2.59 -11.46
C PHE A 207 -14.85 -1.99 -10.16
N ALA A 208 -15.84 -1.11 -10.25
CA ALA A 208 -16.50 -0.53 -9.08
C ALA A 208 -17.09 -1.63 -8.18
N PHE A 209 -17.74 -2.65 -8.76
CA PHE A 209 -18.24 -3.78 -7.98
C PHE A 209 -17.12 -4.60 -7.30
N ARG A 210 -15.96 -4.78 -7.94
CA ARG A 210 -14.78 -5.38 -7.27
C ARG A 210 -14.33 -4.54 -6.07
N CYS A 211 -14.23 -3.22 -6.21
CA CYS A 211 -13.89 -2.32 -5.10
C CYS A 211 -14.95 -2.37 -3.99
N HIS A 212 -16.24 -2.48 -4.33
CA HIS A 212 -17.33 -2.65 -3.36
C HIS A 212 -17.13 -3.89 -2.49
N GLN A 213 -16.91 -5.05 -3.13
CA GLN A 213 -16.67 -6.32 -2.43
C GLN A 213 -15.41 -6.24 -1.58
N PHE A 214 -14.35 -5.67 -2.16
CA PHE A 214 -13.07 -5.51 -1.48
C PHE A 214 -13.21 -4.62 -0.25
N ALA A 215 -13.83 -3.45 -0.34
CA ALA A 215 -14.04 -2.52 0.76
C ALA A 215 -15.05 -3.03 1.81
N GLY A 216 -15.93 -3.96 1.43
CA GLY A 216 -17.04 -4.43 2.27
C GLY A 216 -18.26 -3.51 2.22
N GLY A 217 -18.37 -2.67 1.19
CA GLY A 217 -19.46 -1.73 1.03
C GLY A 217 -19.04 -0.46 0.28
N PHE A 218 -20.04 0.28 -0.16
CA PHE A 218 -19.89 1.64 -0.65
C PHE A 218 -20.39 2.65 0.37
N ASP A 219 -19.79 3.83 0.37
CA ASP A 219 -20.36 5.04 0.96
C ASP A 219 -21.59 5.53 0.15
N SER A 220 -22.25 6.58 0.62
CA SER A 220 -23.46 7.11 -0.02
C SER A 220 -23.20 7.65 -1.42
N GLU A 221 -22.04 8.27 -1.64
CA GLU A 221 -21.70 8.88 -2.94
C GLU A 221 -21.40 7.80 -3.99
N ALA A 222 -20.58 6.82 -3.65
CA ALA A 222 -20.27 5.69 -4.50
C ALA A 222 -21.53 4.88 -4.86
N LYS A 223 -22.48 4.72 -3.92
CA LYS A 223 -23.80 4.12 -4.22
C LYS A 223 -24.58 4.91 -5.27
N SER A 224 -24.60 6.23 -5.14
CA SER A 224 -25.28 7.11 -6.09
C SER A 224 -24.66 7.03 -7.49
N LEU A 225 -23.32 7.10 -7.57
CA LEU A 225 -22.58 6.95 -8.84
C LEU A 225 -22.82 5.59 -9.48
N PHE A 226 -22.83 4.52 -8.68
CA PHE A 226 -23.07 3.16 -9.17
C PHE A 226 -24.49 3.00 -9.74
N ALA A 227 -25.50 3.57 -9.08
CA ALA A 227 -26.87 3.58 -9.57
C ALA A 227 -27.02 4.37 -10.88
N SER A 228 -26.40 5.55 -10.96
CA SER A 228 -26.37 6.36 -12.18
C SER A 228 -25.69 5.63 -13.35
N LEU A 229 -24.53 5.01 -13.10
CA LEU A 229 -23.82 4.24 -14.11
C LEU A 229 -24.66 3.06 -14.62
N LYS A 230 -25.36 2.36 -13.73
CA LYS A 230 -26.28 1.28 -14.10
C LYS A 230 -27.40 1.77 -15.02
N ALA A 231 -28.08 2.85 -14.65
CA ALA A 231 -29.18 3.40 -15.46
C ALA A 231 -28.70 3.81 -16.87
N ARG A 232 -27.52 4.46 -16.98
CA ARG A 232 -26.97 4.85 -18.29
C ARG A 232 -26.54 3.65 -19.15
N LEU A 233 -26.09 2.56 -18.52
CA LEU A 233 -25.79 1.32 -19.23
C LEU A 233 -27.07 0.68 -19.80
N GLU A 234 -28.17 0.67 -19.04
CA GLU A 234 -29.47 0.17 -19.47
C GLU A 234 -30.05 1.01 -20.63
N GLU A 235 -29.94 2.33 -20.58
CA GLU A 235 -30.36 3.23 -21.69
C GLU A 235 -29.59 2.93 -22.99
N LEU A 236 -28.29 2.64 -22.90
CA LEU A 236 -27.47 2.26 -24.05
C LEU A 236 -27.79 0.85 -24.58
N GLU A 237 -28.34 -0.02 -23.73
CA GLU A 237 -28.85 -1.36 -24.09
C GLU A 237 -30.12 -1.28 -24.90
N GLU A 238 -31.09 -0.51 -24.43
CA GLU A 238 -32.38 -0.32 -25.10
C GLU A 238 -32.25 0.43 -26.44
N ALA A 239 -31.29 1.35 -26.56
CA ALA A 239 -31.02 2.09 -27.80
C ALA A 239 -30.37 1.25 -28.92
N ASN A 240 -29.98 -0.01 -28.66
CA ASN A 240 -29.33 -0.89 -29.63
C ASN A 240 -30.09 -2.23 -29.82
N PRO A 241 -31.26 -2.23 -30.48
CA PRO A 241 -32.07 -3.44 -30.68
C PRO A 241 -31.49 -4.49 -31.67
N GLN A 242 -30.25 -4.35 -32.13
CA GLN A 242 -29.67 -5.24 -33.17
C GLN A 242 -29.00 -6.52 -32.67
N SER A 243 -29.27 -7.00 -31.45
CA SER A 243 -28.73 -8.30 -30.98
C SER A 243 -29.76 -9.36 -30.57
N GLU A 244 -31.07 -9.13 -30.76
CA GLU A 244 -32.10 -10.14 -30.49
C GLU A 244 -32.68 -10.83 -31.74
N GLY A 245 -32.02 -10.68 -32.89
CA GLY A 245 -32.46 -11.26 -34.17
C GLY A 245 -31.40 -12.15 -34.82
N ASP A 246 -30.90 -13.15 -34.10
CA ASP A 246 -30.26 -14.34 -34.69
C ASP A 246 -30.33 -15.50 -33.68
N ARG A 247 -31.51 -16.11 -33.58
CA ARG A 247 -31.75 -17.46 -33.06
C ARG A 247 -32.80 -18.16 -33.92
#